data_AF-A0A355G7T2-F1
#
_entry.id   AF-A0A355G7T2-F1
#
_cell.length_a   1.000
_cell.length_b   1.000
_cell.length_c   1.000
_cell.angle_alpha   90.00
_cell.angle_beta   90.00
_cell.angle_gamma   90.00
#
_symmetry.space_group_name_H-M   'P 1'
#
loop_
_entity.id
_entity.type
_entity.pdbx_description
1 polymer ?
#
loop_
_entity_poly.entity_id
_entity_poly.type
_entity_poly.pdbx_seq_one_letter_code
_entity_poly.pdbx_strand_id
1 'polypeptide(L)'
;MTAEQLRDSLLALTGELNPEMGGPGVFPEINWEVALQPRHIMGSVAPAYQPMPLPRQRNRRTLYAFRYRTLSDPMLEVFNRPGSESSCERRDETTVTPQAFALFNGQFTHDRALALAHDIIQNTKTQEDAVQNAFLQVVLRKPESSELQLALKHVQQMQSYHEQHPPQKIPLPREVKREMIEELTGESFSWTEKLDLSENYVQDLKPWDVDAATRALAELCLVLMNSNEFIYLR
;
A
#
# COMPACT_ATOMS: atom_id res chain seq x y z
N MET A 1 10.31 8.52 12.35
CA MET A 1 10.13 7.18 11.74
C MET A 1 10.47 7.29 10.26
N THR A 2 11.33 6.40 9.75
CA THR A 2 11.75 6.40 8.32
C THR A 2 10.72 5.74 7.40
N ALA A 3 10.79 6.02 6.10
CA ALA A 3 9.92 5.41 5.08
C ALA A 3 9.87 3.87 5.16
N GLU A 4 11.03 3.23 5.28
CA GLU A 4 11.14 1.78 5.35
C GLU A 4 10.50 1.21 6.63
N GLN A 5 10.67 1.90 7.76
CA GLN A 5 10.03 1.53 9.02
C GLN A 5 8.51 1.67 8.94
N LEU A 6 8.00 2.75 8.35
CA LEU A 6 6.56 2.95 8.18
C LEU A 6 5.91 1.82 7.38
N ARG A 7 6.52 1.46 6.24
CA ARG A 7 6.04 0.33 5.41
C ARG A 7 6.08 -0.98 6.17
N ASP A 8 7.22 -1.29 6.80
CA ASP A 8 7.39 -2.55 7.53
C ASP A 8 6.46 -2.63 8.74
N SER A 9 6.19 -1.51 9.42
CA SER A 9 5.25 -1.41 10.56
C SER A 9 3.81 -1.66 10.13
N LEU A 10 3.38 -1.13 8.98
CA LEU A 10 2.03 -1.38 8.44
C LEU A 10 1.85 -2.85 8.03
N LEU A 11 2.88 -3.48 7.47
CA LEU A 11 2.89 -4.92 7.18
C LEU A 11 2.92 -5.78 8.46
N ALA A 12 3.66 -5.35 9.47
CA ALA A 12 3.72 -6.06 10.74
C ALA A 12 2.39 -5.98 11.49
N LEU A 13 1.74 -4.81 11.49
CA LEU A 13 0.43 -4.57 12.10
C LEU A 13 -0.65 -5.51 11.54
N THR A 14 -0.60 -5.77 10.23
CA THR A 14 -1.56 -6.64 9.53
C THR A 14 -1.17 -8.12 9.55
N GLY A 15 -0.01 -8.48 10.13
CA GLY A 15 0.51 -9.84 10.11
C GLY A 15 1.01 -10.31 8.75
N GLU A 16 1.12 -9.42 7.76
CA GLU A 16 1.49 -9.74 6.38
C GLU A 16 2.99 -9.63 6.12
N LEU A 17 3.76 -9.10 7.07
CA LEU A 17 5.22 -9.00 6.96
C LEU A 17 5.87 -10.38 6.95
N ASN A 18 6.60 -10.69 5.88
CA ASN A 18 7.50 -11.84 5.82
C ASN A 18 8.88 -11.47 6.41
N PRO A 19 9.29 -12.10 7.54
CA PRO A 19 10.56 -11.81 8.22
C PRO A 19 11.77 -12.59 7.67
N GLU A 20 11.61 -13.39 6.61
CA GLU A 20 12.68 -14.19 6.01
C GLU A 20 13.91 -13.34 5.68
N MET A 21 15.09 -13.78 6.13
CA MET A 21 16.34 -13.06 5.97
C MET A 21 17.17 -13.59 4.80
N GLY A 22 17.83 -12.69 4.08
CA GLY A 22 18.74 -13.02 2.97
C GLY A 22 18.01 -13.32 1.66
N GLY A 23 18.69 -14.00 0.74
CA GLY A 23 18.14 -14.33 -0.58
C GLY A 23 18.13 -13.16 -1.57
N PRO A 24 17.57 -13.37 -2.78
CA PRO A 24 17.50 -12.34 -3.80
C PRO A 24 16.56 -11.19 -3.40
N GLY A 25 16.81 -10.02 -3.98
CA GLY A 25 15.92 -8.87 -3.84
C GLY A 25 14.52 -9.19 -4.39
N VAL A 26 13.50 -8.61 -3.76
CA VAL A 26 12.10 -8.79 -4.16
C VAL A 26 11.53 -7.51 -4.74
N PHE A 27 10.44 -7.64 -5.49
CA PHE A 27 9.71 -6.51 -6.05
C PHE A 27 8.37 -6.35 -5.30
N PRO A 28 8.28 -5.39 -4.35
CA PRO A 28 7.02 -5.00 -3.72
C PRO A 28 5.94 -4.59 -4.73
N GLU A 29 4.68 -4.65 -4.34
CA GLU A 29 3.63 -3.94 -5.09
C GLU A 29 3.82 -2.43 -4.94
N ILE A 30 3.75 -1.72 -6.06
CA ILE A 30 3.71 -0.25 -6.15
C ILE A 30 2.51 0.12 -7.02
N ASN A 31 2.11 1.38 -6.99
CA ASN A 31 1.04 1.90 -7.85
C ASN A 31 1.22 1.48 -9.32
N TRP A 32 0.15 0.93 -9.93
CA TRP A 32 0.19 0.48 -11.31
C TRP A 32 0.51 1.61 -12.29
N GLU A 33 0.05 2.85 -12.03
CA GLU A 33 0.42 3.99 -12.87
C GLU A 33 1.92 4.27 -12.90
N VAL A 34 2.64 3.95 -11.82
CA VAL A 34 4.10 4.13 -11.71
C VAL A 34 4.82 2.89 -12.23
N ALA A 35 4.33 1.69 -11.90
CA ALA A 35 4.90 0.43 -12.36
C ALA A 35 4.93 0.32 -13.90
N LEU A 36 3.90 0.87 -14.55
CA LEU A 36 3.75 0.85 -16.00
C LEU A 36 4.42 2.04 -16.70
N GLN A 37 5.12 2.93 -16.00
CA GLN A 37 5.85 4.02 -16.67
C GLN A 37 6.96 3.47 -17.58
N PRO A 38 7.15 4.05 -18.77
CA PRO A 38 8.26 3.67 -19.64
C PRO A 38 9.58 4.06 -18.97
N ARG A 39 10.52 3.12 -18.91
CA ARG A 39 11.84 3.34 -18.33
C ARG A 39 12.89 3.20 -19.43
N HIS A 40 13.52 4.30 -19.80
CA HIS A 40 14.55 4.25 -20.83
C HIS A 40 15.83 3.64 -20.25
N ILE A 41 16.39 2.69 -20.99
CA ILE A 41 17.71 2.09 -20.74
C ILE A 41 18.54 2.28 -22.01
N MET A 42 19.85 2.02 -21.91
CA MET A 42 20.74 2.22 -23.05
C MET A 42 20.27 1.42 -24.27
N GLY A 43 19.81 2.13 -25.30
CA GLY A 43 19.35 1.58 -26.57
C GLY A 43 17.96 0.92 -26.57
N SER A 44 17.16 1.02 -25.50
CA SER A 44 15.80 0.44 -25.48
C SER A 44 14.92 0.95 -24.32
N VAL A 45 13.70 0.42 -24.22
CA VAL A 45 12.81 0.58 -23.06
C VAL A 45 12.89 -0.67 -22.20
N ALA A 46 13.15 -0.50 -20.90
CA ALA A 46 13.15 -1.61 -19.97
C ALA A 46 11.74 -2.18 -19.81
N PRO A 47 11.62 -3.48 -19.51
CA PRO A 47 10.33 -4.07 -19.17
C PRO A 47 9.63 -3.30 -18.05
N ALA A 48 8.29 -3.30 -18.09
CA ALA A 48 7.45 -2.79 -17.03
C ALA A 48 7.88 -3.36 -15.68
N TYR A 49 7.77 -2.55 -14.63
CA TYR A 49 7.94 -3.07 -13.28
C TYR A 49 6.81 -4.05 -13.00
N GLN A 50 7.17 -5.23 -12.51
CA GLN A 50 6.21 -6.27 -12.17
C GLN A 50 6.45 -6.73 -10.73
N PRO A 51 5.45 -6.59 -9.84
CA PRO A 51 5.59 -7.06 -8.47
C PRO A 51 5.68 -8.58 -8.40
N MET A 52 6.22 -9.10 -7.30
CA MET A 52 6.21 -10.54 -7.06
C MET A 52 4.76 -11.06 -6.92
N PRO A 53 4.44 -12.20 -7.55
CA PRO A 53 3.06 -12.63 -7.74
C PRO A 53 2.34 -12.99 -6.44
N LEU A 54 3.05 -13.51 -5.44
CA LEU A 54 2.45 -13.92 -4.17
C LEU A 54 2.68 -12.87 -3.07
N PRO A 55 1.67 -12.56 -2.23
CA PRO A 55 1.80 -11.63 -1.10
C PRO A 55 3.03 -11.92 -0.23
N ARG A 56 3.24 -13.20 0.14
CA ARG A 56 4.40 -13.65 0.94
C ARG A 56 5.77 -13.32 0.34
N GLN A 57 5.85 -13.17 -0.98
CA GLN A 57 7.10 -12.84 -1.68
C GLN A 57 7.32 -11.33 -1.74
N ARG A 58 6.27 -10.54 -1.99
CA ARG A 58 6.36 -9.06 -2.09
C ARG A 58 6.31 -8.33 -0.74
N ASN A 59 5.67 -8.91 0.27
CA ASN A 59 5.53 -8.32 1.61
C ASN A 59 6.72 -8.64 2.53
N ARG A 60 7.93 -8.65 1.98
CA ARG A 60 9.16 -8.74 2.78
C ARG A 60 9.54 -7.37 3.35
N ARG A 61 10.43 -7.41 4.35
CA ARG A 61 11.09 -6.20 4.90
C ARG A 61 11.65 -5.35 3.76
N THR A 62 11.44 -4.05 3.86
CA THR A 62 11.80 -3.07 2.82
C THR A 62 13.31 -3.06 2.54
N LEU A 63 14.13 -3.54 3.47
CA LEU A 63 15.56 -3.81 3.27
C LEU A 63 15.85 -4.73 2.06
N TYR A 64 14.97 -5.70 1.78
CA TYR A 64 15.12 -6.65 0.67
C TYR A 64 14.40 -6.19 -0.61
N ALA A 65 13.77 -5.01 -0.60
CA ALA A 65 13.13 -4.47 -1.79
C ALA A 65 14.19 -4.05 -2.82
N PHE A 66 14.04 -4.54 -4.05
CA PHE A 66 14.92 -4.19 -5.16
C PHE A 66 14.75 -2.71 -5.49
N ARG A 67 15.88 -2.01 -5.70
CA ARG A 67 15.91 -0.58 -6.01
C ARG A 67 16.34 -0.33 -7.45
N TYR A 68 15.45 0.28 -8.22
CA TYR A 68 15.79 0.84 -9.52
C TYR A 68 16.23 2.30 -9.34
N ARG A 69 17.25 2.74 -10.07
CA ARG A 69 17.69 4.15 -10.05
C ARG A 69 16.69 5.08 -10.73
N THR A 70 15.98 4.58 -11.74
CA THR A 70 15.04 5.33 -12.58
C THR A 70 13.58 5.15 -12.20
N LEU A 71 13.30 4.39 -11.14
CA LEU A 71 11.94 4.14 -10.67
C LEU A 71 11.95 4.07 -9.15
N SER A 72 11.37 5.12 -8.55
CA SER A 72 11.15 5.19 -7.12
C SER A 72 9.81 4.56 -6.76
N ASP A 73 9.74 4.00 -5.55
CA ASP A 73 8.48 3.62 -4.94
C ASP A 73 7.82 4.91 -4.42
N PRO A 74 6.61 5.28 -4.89
CA PRO A 74 5.97 6.54 -4.53
C PRO A 74 5.76 6.69 -3.03
N MET A 75 5.39 5.60 -2.34
CA MET A 75 5.21 5.63 -0.89
C MET A 75 6.54 5.96 -0.21
N LEU A 76 7.61 5.27 -0.59
CA LEU A 76 8.89 5.48 0.08
C LEU A 76 9.49 6.86 -0.23
N GLU A 77 9.30 7.36 -1.45
CA GLU A 77 9.77 8.67 -1.89
C GLU A 77 9.11 9.81 -1.12
N VAL A 78 7.78 9.77 -0.95
CA VAL A 78 7.03 10.80 -0.20
C VAL A 78 7.49 10.88 1.27
N PHE A 79 7.95 9.77 1.84
CA PHE A 79 8.49 9.70 3.21
C PHE A 79 10.02 9.88 3.28
N ASN A 80 10.58 10.65 2.34
CA ASN A 80 11.98 11.05 2.29
C ASN A 80 12.97 9.86 2.26
N ARG A 81 12.65 8.77 1.56
CA ARG A 81 13.65 7.74 1.28
C ARG A 81 14.81 8.38 0.51
N PRO A 82 16.07 8.21 0.97
CA PRO A 82 17.23 8.74 0.27
C PRO A 82 17.33 8.21 -1.16
N GLY A 83 17.72 9.09 -2.06
CA GLY A 83 18.02 8.76 -3.44
C GLY A 83 19.21 7.81 -3.59
N SER A 84 19.50 7.43 -4.83
CA SER A 84 20.58 6.51 -5.17
C SER A 84 21.83 7.20 -5.75
N GLU A 85 21.73 8.51 -5.93
CA GLU A 85 22.71 9.40 -6.54
C GLU A 85 23.73 9.97 -5.54
N SER A 86 23.38 10.04 -4.25
CA SER A 86 24.21 10.64 -3.22
C SER A 86 24.23 9.82 -1.94
N SER A 87 25.32 9.94 -1.17
CA SER A 87 25.38 9.36 0.18
C SER A 87 24.56 10.21 1.13
N CYS A 88 23.76 9.58 1.97
CA CYS A 88 22.93 10.23 2.97
C CYS A 88 23.48 9.93 4.36
N GLU A 89 24.13 10.92 4.97
CA GLU A 89 24.71 10.82 6.31
C GLU A 89 23.66 10.88 7.43
N ARG A 90 22.56 11.62 7.20
CA ARG A 90 21.45 11.76 8.13
C ARG A 90 20.13 11.73 7.37
N ARG A 91 19.17 10.97 7.87
CA ARG A 91 17.81 10.92 7.31
C ARG A 91 17.07 12.22 7.59
N ASP A 92 16.40 12.75 6.58
CA ASP A 92 15.47 13.87 6.73
C ASP A 92 14.11 13.35 7.15
N GLU A 93 13.64 13.81 8.30
CA GLU A 93 12.28 13.57 8.77
C GLU A 93 11.48 14.86 8.60
N THR A 94 10.37 14.76 7.87
CA THR A 94 9.45 15.88 7.67
C THR A 94 8.04 15.45 8.05
N THR A 95 7.20 16.43 8.34
CA THR A 95 5.77 16.24 8.63
C THR A 95 5.00 17.20 7.75
N VAL A 96 4.95 16.88 6.45
CA VAL A 96 4.33 17.76 5.45
C VAL A 96 2.97 17.21 5.05
N THR A 97 2.03 18.10 4.74
CA THR A 97 0.66 17.75 4.34
C THR A 97 0.57 16.67 3.24
N PRO A 98 1.44 16.65 2.20
CA PRO A 98 1.44 15.58 1.21
C PRO A 98 1.65 14.16 1.77
N GLN A 99 2.41 14.01 2.86
CA GLN A 99 2.64 12.69 3.49
C GLN A 99 1.36 12.16 4.16
N ALA A 100 0.60 13.02 4.83
CA ALA A 100 -0.70 12.65 5.38
C ALA A 100 -1.68 12.27 4.27
N PHE A 101 -1.73 13.04 3.17
CA PHE A 101 -2.56 12.69 2.02
C PHE A 101 -2.14 11.40 1.34
N ALA A 102 -0.84 11.13 1.24
CA ALA A 102 -0.33 9.88 0.67
C ALA A 102 -0.75 8.66 1.50
N LEU A 103 -0.81 8.78 2.83
CA LEU A 103 -1.30 7.70 3.67
C LEU A 103 -2.83 7.55 3.61
N PHE A 104 -3.59 8.64 3.54
CA PHE A 104 -5.06 8.58 3.44
C PHE A 104 -5.58 8.12 2.07
N ASN A 105 -4.85 8.38 0.98
CA ASN A 105 -5.31 8.08 -0.38
C ASN A 105 -4.48 6.97 -1.05
N GLY A 106 -3.40 6.54 -0.41
CA GLY A 106 -2.51 5.52 -0.95
C GLY A 106 -3.15 4.15 -0.97
N GLN A 107 -3.07 3.47 -2.11
CA GLN A 107 -3.58 2.10 -2.26
C GLN A 107 -2.98 1.15 -1.22
N PHE A 108 -1.68 1.24 -0.97
CA PHE A 108 -0.99 0.42 0.02
C PHE A 108 -1.64 0.54 1.40
N THR A 109 -1.81 1.76 1.93
CA THR A 109 -2.39 1.97 3.26
C THR A 109 -3.85 1.49 3.33
N HIS A 110 -4.62 1.73 2.28
CA HIS A 110 -6.00 1.23 2.19
C HIS A 110 -6.07 -0.30 2.22
N ASP A 111 -5.22 -0.98 1.48
CA ASP A 111 -5.16 -2.44 1.47
C ASP A 111 -4.81 -2.98 2.86
N ARG A 112 -3.86 -2.34 3.57
CA ARG A 112 -3.50 -2.71 4.95
C ARG A 112 -4.64 -2.45 5.94
N ALA A 113 -5.33 -1.31 5.81
CA ALA A 113 -6.48 -0.98 6.65
C ALA A 113 -7.62 -1.99 6.45
N LEU A 114 -7.84 -2.43 5.21
CA LEU A 114 -8.83 -3.45 4.88
C LEU A 114 -8.46 -4.83 5.42
N ALA A 115 -7.20 -5.23 5.26
CA ALA A 115 -6.69 -6.50 5.79
C ALA A 115 -6.84 -6.55 7.33
N LEU A 116 -6.48 -5.47 8.04
CA LEU A 116 -6.64 -5.39 9.49
C LEU A 116 -8.12 -5.48 9.90
N ALA A 117 -8.99 -4.70 9.25
CA ALA A 117 -10.42 -4.74 9.56
C ALA A 117 -11.05 -6.11 9.32
N HIS A 118 -10.63 -6.79 8.25
CA HIS A 118 -11.09 -8.13 7.93
C HIS A 118 -10.71 -9.14 9.02
N ASP A 119 -9.45 -9.11 9.48
CA ASP A 119 -9.00 -9.97 10.59
C ASP A 119 -9.76 -9.67 11.89
N ILE A 120 -9.94 -8.39 12.23
CA ILE A 120 -10.66 -7.99 13.44
C ILE A 120 -12.11 -8.51 13.43
N ILE A 121 -12.82 -8.37 12.32
CA ILE A 121 -14.22 -8.80 12.22
C ILE A 121 -14.35 -10.32 12.35
N GLN A 122 -13.40 -11.08 11.81
CA GLN A 122 -13.41 -12.55 11.98
C GLN A 122 -13.19 -12.97 13.43
N ASN A 123 -12.47 -12.16 14.20
CA ASN A 123 -12.10 -12.45 15.59
C ASN A 123 -13.00 -11.78 16.64
N THR A 124 -14.04 -11.03 16.23
CA THR A 124 -14.94 -10.29 17.13
C THR A 124 -16.41 -10.61 16.87
N LYS A 125 -17.27 -10.40 17.88
CA LYS A 125 -18.71 -10.72 17.80
C LYS A 125 -19.59 -9.50 17.68
N THR A 126 -19.15 -8.38 18.25
CA THR A 126 -19.91 -7.12 18.27
C THR A 126 -19.08 -6.01 17.62
N GLN A 127 -19.77 -5.02 17.08
CA GLN A 127 -19.12 -3.83 16.52
C GLN A 127 -18.33 -3.05 17.58
N GLU A 128 -18.78 -3.06 18.83
CA GLU A 128 -18.08 -2.47 19.96
C GLU A 128 -16.76 -3.18 20.25
N ASP A 129 -16.77 -4.52 20.26
CA ASP A 129 -15.54 -5.32 20.41
C ASP A 129 -14.57 -5.07 19.25
N ALA A 130 -15.09 -4.97 18.02
CA ALA A 130 -14.28 -4.70 16.83
C ALA A 130 -13.58 -3.34 16.91
N VAL A 131 -14.30 -2.29 17.31
CA VAL A 131 -13.73 -0.94 17.51
C VAL A 131 -12.69 -0.96 18.62
N GLN A 132 -12.97 -1.58 19.77
CA GLN A 132 -11.98 -1.68 20.86
C GLN A 132 -10.72 -2.44 20.45
N ASN A 133 -10.87 -3.51 19.66
CA ASN A 133 -9.76 -4.29 19.14
C ASN A 133 -8.91 -3.47 18.15
N ALA A 134 -9.54 -2.69 17.26
CA ALA A 134 -8.84 -1.79 16.34
C ALA A 134 -7.94 -0.77 17.08
N PHE A 135 -8.48 -0.14 18.13
CA PHE A 135 -7.68 0.76 18.99
C PHE A 135 -6.53 0.03 19.68
N LEU A 136 -6.77 -1.17 20.19
CA LEU A 136 -5.74 -1.96 20.86
C LEU A 136 -4.60 -2.37 19.91
N GLN A 137 -4.90 -2.75 18.67
CA GLN A 137 -3.87 -3.18 17.72
C GLN A 137 -3.07 -2.02 17.13
N VAL A 138 -3.75 -0.92 16.80
CA VAL A 138 -3.13 0.24 16.13
C VAL A 138 -2.46 1.15 17.14
N VAL A 139 -3.17 1.54 18.20
CA VAL A 139 -2.77 2.57 19.16
C VAL A 139 -2.25 1.99 20.48
N LEU A 140 -2.35 0.67 20.69
CA LEU A 140 -1.85 -0.04 21.88
C LEU A 140 -2.54 0.38 23.19
N ARG A 141 -3.76 0.93 23.11
CA ARG A 141 -4.59 1.29 24.26
C ARG A 141 -6.07 1.03 23.96
N LYS A 142 -6.89 1.01 25.02
CA LYS A 142 -8.34 1.02 24.85
C LYS A 142 -8.81 2.44 24.50
N PRO A 143 -9.88 2.59 23.69
CA PRO A 143 -10.46 3.89 23.43
C PRO A 143 -11.06 4.48 24.72
N GLU A 144 -10.99 5.79 24.87
CA GLU A 144 -11.76 6.51 25.88
C GLU A 144 -13.26 6.45 25.55
N SER A 145 -14.13 6.71 26.54
CA SER A 145 -15.58 6.64 26.33
C SER A 145 -16.08 7.57 25.22
N SER A 146 -15.47 8.75 25.07
CA SER A 146 -15.76 9.72 24.01
C SER A 146 -15.30 9.23 22.63
N GLU A 147 -14.08 8.67 22.54
CA GLU A 147 -13.52 8.11 21.31
C GLU A 147 -14.32 6.90 20.84
N LEU A 148 -14.71 6.02 21.76
CA LEU A 148 -15.51 4.84 21.46
C LEU A 148 -16.87 5.23 20.86
N GLN A 149 -17.57 6.19 21.47
CA GLN A 149 -18.84 6.69 20.95
C GLN A 149 -18.70 7.31 19.55
N LEU A 150 -17.64 8.09 19.32
CA LEU A 150 -17.38 8.72 18.03
C LEU A 150 -17.05 7.68 16.96
N ALA A 151 -16.19 6.70 17.29
CA ALA A 151 -15.81 5.62 16.39
C ALA A 151 -17.01 4.74 16.02
N LEU A 152 -17.84 4.36 16.98
CA LEU A 152 -19.06 3.59 16.72
C LEU A 152 -20.03 4.32 15.80
N LYS A 153 -20.27 5.61 16.09
CA LYS A 153 -21.11 6.46 15.23
C LYS A 153 -20.55 6.52 13.80
N HIS A 154 -19.25 6.71 13.66
CA HIS A 154 -18.60 6.78 12.36
C HIS A 154 -18.72 5.44 11.59
N VAL A 155 -18.40 4.31 12.22
CA VAL A 155 -18.49 2.99 11.57
C VAL A 155 -19.93 2.69 11.15
N GLN A 156 -20.94 3.02 11.98
CA GLN A 156 -22.34 2.82 11.61
C GLN A 156 -22.78 3.69 10.41
N GLN A 157 -22.32 4.95 10.36
CA GLN A 157 -22.57 5.85 9.23
C GLN A 157 -21.90 5.31 7.95
N MET A 158 -20.64 4.87 8.05
CA MET A 158 -19.91 4.37 6.89
C MET A 158 -20.44 3.04 6.40
N GLN A 159 -20.90 2.15 7.29
CA GLN A 159 -21.57 0.92 6.88
C GLN A 159 -22.80 1.22 6.03
N SER A 160 -23.64 2.15 6.48
CA SER A 160 -24.83 2.57 5.72
C SER A 160 -24.47 3.18 4.37
N TYR A 161 -23.36 3.93 4.30
CA TYR A 161 -22.83 4.48 3.05
C TYR A 161 -22.35 3.38 2.10
N HIS A 162 -21.57 2.41 2.59
CA HIS A 162 -21.00 1.30 1.81
C HIS A 162 -22.02 0.27 1.33
N GLU A 163 -23.18 0.18 1.98
CA GLU A 163 -24.32 -0.60 1.51
C GLU A 163 -24.99 0.07 0.28
N GLN A 164 -25.02 1.41 0.25
CA GLN A 164 -25.59 2.18 -0.86
C GLN A 164 -24.61 2.38 -2.03
N HIS A 165 -23.31 2.31 -1.76
CA HIS A 165 -22.24 2.56 -2.73
C HIS A 165 -21.31 1.34 -2.86
N PRO A 166 -21.76 0.25 -3.51
CA PRO A 166 -20.92 -0.93 -3.70
C PRO A 166 -19.71 -0.58 -4.58
N PRO A 167 -18.50 -1.04 -4.22
CA PRO A 167 -17.29 -0.74 -4.98
C PRO A 167 -17.29 -1.43 -6.34
N GLN A 168 -16.73 -0.77 -7.35
CA GLN A 168 -16.52 -1.36 -8.67
C GLN A 168 -15.26 -2.21 -8.66
N LYS A 169 -15.36 -3.42 -9.22
CA LYS A 169 -14.19 -4.29 -9.42
C LYS A 169 -13.30 -3.74 -10.54
N ILE A 170 -12.05 -3.48 -10.22
CA ILE A 170 -11.04 -3.02 -11.18
C ILE A 170 -10.18 -4.22 -11.59
N PRO A 171 -10.14 -4.60 -12.88
CA PRO A 171 -9.30 -5.69 -13.34
C PRO A 171 -7.81 -5.31 -13.30
N LEU A 172 -6.97 -6.29 -13.01
CA LEU A 172 -5.52 -6.12 -13.07
C LEU A 172 -5.05 -5.86 -14.51
N PRO A 173 -4.05 -4.99 -14.73
CA PRO A 173 -3.45 -4.84 -16.04
C PRO A 173 -2.71 -6.13 -16.42
N ARG A 174 -2.93 -6.62 -17.64
CA ARG A 174 -2.24 -7.80 -18.20
C ARG A 174 -1.28 -7.46 -19.33
N GLU A 175 -1.48 -6.31 -19.94
CA GLU A 175 -0.68 -5.81 -21.04
C GLU A 175 -0.58 -4.28 -20.96
N VAL A 176 0.49 -3.75 -21.52
CA VAL A 176 0.71 -2.30 -21.64
C VAL A 176 1.09 -1.99 -23.08
N LYS A 177 0.36 -1.06 -23.69
CA LYS A 177 0.70 -0.54 -25.02
C LYS A 177 1.78 0.51 -24.86
N ARG A 178 2.89 0.33 -25.58
CA ARG A 178 4.02 1.24 -25.62
C ARG A 178 4.05 1.96 -26.95
N GLU A 179 4.48 3.22 -26.92
CA GLU A 179 4.72 4.02 -28.11
C GLU A 179 6.07 4.72 -27.93
N MET A 180 6.87 4.73 -29.00
CA MET A 180 8.20 5.32 -29.00
C MET A 180 8.49 5.92 -30.38
N ILE A 181 9.39 6.89 -30.39
CA ILE A 181 9.92 7.50 -31.61
C ILE A 181 11.34 6.96 -31.79
N GLU A 182 11.63 6.40 -32.97
CA GLU A 182 12.97 5.96 -33.31
C GLU A 182 13.89 7.18 -33.52
N GLU A 183 15.05 7.19 -32.85
CA GLU A 183 15.87 8.40 -32.69
C GLU A 183 16.53 8.90 -33.98
N LEU A 184 16.78 8.03 -34.97
CA LEU A 184 17.52 8.36 -36.19
C LEU A 184 16.62 8.76 -37.36
N THR A 185 15.41 8.19 -37.42
CA THR A 185 14.42 8.32 -38.47
C THR A 185 13.26 9.24 -38.08
N GLY A 186 12.99 9.37 -36.77
CA GLY A 186 11.84 10.10 -36.25
C GLY A 186 10.50 9.38 -36.45
N GLU A 187 10.50 8.12 -36.88
CA GLU A 187 9.28 7.33 -37.08
C GLU A 187 8.74 6.85 -35.72
N SER A 188 7.42 6.95 -35.53
CA SER A 188 6.76 6.37 -34.35
C SER A 188 6.46 4.89 -34.58
N PHE A 189 6.70 4.09 -33.55
CA PHE A 189 6.28 2.70 -33.52
C PHE A 189 5.63 2.37 -32.18
N SER A 190 4.75 1.38 -32.20
CA SER A 190 4.08 0.90 -30.99
C SER A 190 4.12 -0.61 -30.92
N TRP A 191 4.19 -1.13 -29.70
CA TRP A 191 4.11 -2.55 -29.42
C TRP A 191 3.32 -2.77 -28.13
N THR A 192 2.77 -3.97 -27.98
CA THR A 192 2.08 -4.38 -26.76
C THR A 192 3.00 -5.29 -25.96
N GLU A 193 3.37 -4.84 -24.77
CA GLU A 193 4.15 -5.61 -23.81
C GLU A 193 3.20 -6.41 -22.91
N LYS A 194 3.41 -7.73 -22.82
CA LYS A 194 2.66 -8.60 -21.91
C LYS A 194 3.31 -8.61 -20.52
N LEU A 195 2.49 -8.64 -19.48
CA LEU A 195 2.94 -8.64 -18.09
C LEU A 195 2.96 -10.08 -17.55
N ASP A 196 4.02 -10.83 -17.84
CA ASP A 196 4.14 -12.26 -17.54
C ASP A 196 3.90 -12.63 -16.06
N LEU A 197 4.37 -11.80 -15.11
CA LEU A 197 4.20 -12.07 -13.67
C LEU A 197 2.76 -11.76 -13.19
N SER A 198 1.94 -11.10 -14.01
CA SER A 198 0.53 -10.83 -13.68
C SER A 198 -0.35 -12.08 -13.78
N GLU A 199 0.06 -13.10 -14.53
CA GLU A 199 -0.78 -14.30 -14.79
C GLU A 199 -1.06 -15.10 -13.52
N ASN A 200 -0.06 -15.22 -12.64
CA ASN A 200 -0.16 -15.92 -11.35
C ASN A 200 -0.28 -14.94 -10.17
N TYR A 201 -0.65 -13.69 -10.44
CA TYR A 201 -0.72 -12.66 -9.42
C TYR A 201 -1.91 -12.90 -8.48
N VAL A 202 -1.59 -13.13 -7.20
CA VAL A 202 -2.58 -13.16 -6.13
C VAL A 202 -2.66 -11.75 -5.59
N GLN A 203 -3.79 -11.08 -5.82
CA GLN A 203 -4.02 -9.72 -5.33
C GLN A 203 -4.26 -9.72 -3.81
N ASP A 204 -3.87 -8.63 -3.15
CA ASP A 204 -4.29 -8.38 -1.76
C ASP A 204 -5.81 -8.25 -1.69
N LEU A 205 -6.38 -8.37 -0.48
CA LEU A 205 -7.81 -8.18 -0.27
C LEU A 205 -8.26 -6.81 -0.78
N LYS A 206 -9.31 -6.75 -1.61
CA LYS A 206 -9.82 -5.49 -2.16
C LYS A 206 -11.23 -5.16 -1.66
N PRO A 207 -11.65 -3.90 -1.73
CA PRO A 207 -12.95 -3.48 -1.19
C PRO A 207 -14.16 -4.25 -1.75
N TRP A 208 -14.07 -4.74 -2.98
CA TRP A 208 -15.12 -5.53 -3.64
C TRP A 208 -15.15 -7.00 -3.23
N ASP A 209 -14.16 -7.48 -2.47
CA ASP A 209 -14.11 -8.86 -1.97
C ASP A 209 -14.73 -9.01 -0.57
N VAL A 210 -15.09 -7.90 0.08
CA VAL A 210 -15.64 -7.88 1.45
C VAL A 210 -17.02 -7.24 1.54
N ASP A 211 -17.67 -7.39 2.69
CA ASP A 211 -18.95 -6.77 3.00
C ASP A 211 -18.82 -5.30 3.42
N ALA A 212 -19.97 -4.62 3.52
CA ALA A 212 -20.02 -3.20 3.87
C ALA A 212 -19.53 -2.92 5.30
N ALA A 213 -19.76 -3.85 6.24
CA ALA A 213 -19.30 -3.72 7.62
C ALA A 213 -17.76 -3.75 7.69
N THR A 214 -17.10 -4.64 6.94
CA THR A 214 -15.63 -4.67 6.85
C THR A 214 -15.07 -3.40 6.22
N ARG A 215 -15.70 -2.87 5.15
CA ARG A 215 -15.28 -1.59 4.56
C ARG A 215 -15.41 -0.43 5.55
N ALA A 216 -16.49 -0.39 6.33
CA ALA A 216 -16.70 0.65 7.33
C ALA A 216 -15.67 0.62 8.46
N LEU A 217 -15.32 -0.58 8.95
CA LEU A 217 -14.26 -0.72 9.95
C LEU A 217 -12.87 -0.41 9.36
N ALA A 218 -12.65 -0.71 8.08
CA ALA A 218 -11.40 -0.39 7.40
C ALA A 218 -11.15 1.12 7.34
N GLU A 219 -12.18 1.95 7.17
CA GLU A 219 -12.02 3.41 7.26
C GLU A 219 -11.60 3.87 8.66
N LEU A 220 -12.17 3.29 9.72
CA LEU A 220 -11.69 3.57 11.08
C LEU A 220 -10.23 3.15 11.25
N CYS A 221 -9.85 1.96 10.77
CA CYS A 221 -8.47 1.48 10.82
C CYS A 221 -7.53 2.42 10.06
N LEU A 222 -7.94 2.92 8.90
CA LEU A 222 -7.19 3.90 8.11
C LEU A 222 -6.94 5.18 8.90
N VAL A 223 -7.97 5.72 9.55
CA VAL A 223 -7.85 6.94 10.40
C VAL A 223 -6.88 6.68 11.55
N LEU A 224 -6.97 5.55 12.24
CA LEU A 224 -6.08 5.21 13.34
C LEU A 224 -4.63 5.03 12.89
N MET A 225 -4.39 4.36 11.75
CA MET A 225 -3.06 4.19 11.14
C MET A 225 -2.44 5.52 10.71
N ASN A 226 -3.26 6.54 10.43
CA ASN A 226 -2.81 7.87 10.08
C ASN A 226 -2.62 8.81 11.29
N SER A 227 -2.91 8.32 12.50
CA SER A 227 -2.72 9.12 13.72
C SER A 227 -1.24 9.31 14.05
N ASN A 228 -0.92 10.45 14.67
CA ASN A 228 0.43 10.67 15.21
C ASN A 228 0.80 9.62 16.27
N GLU A 229 -0.18 9.12 17.03
CA GLU A 229 0.06 8.05 18.00
C GLU A 229 0.65 6.80 17.32
N PHE A 230 0.14 6.41 16.16
CA PHE A 230 0.70 5.29 15.40
C PHE A 230 2.10 5.58 14.84
N ILE A 231 2.31 6.80 14.29
CA ILE A 231 3.56 7.16 13.60
C ILE A 231 4.75 7.31 14.56
N TYR A 232 4.51 7.72 15.81
CA TYR A 232 5.58 8.10 16.74
C TYR A 232 5.74 7.19 17.97
N LEU A 233 4.73 6.38 18.32
CA LEU A 233 4.81 5.52 19.52
C LEU A 233 5.21 4.07 19.23
N ARG A 234 5.59 3.74 17.98
CA ARG A 234 5.98 2.38 17.55
C ARG A 234 7.43 2.28 17.10
#